data_AF-A0A352BG08-F1
#
_entry.id   AF-A0A352BG08-F1
#
_cell.length_a   1.000
_cell.length_b   1.000
_cell.length_c   1.000
_cell.angle_alpha   90.00
_cell.angle_beta   90.00
_cell.angle_gamma   90.00
#
_symmetry.space_group_name_H-M   'P 1'
#
loop_
_entity.id
_entity.type
_entity.pdbx_description
1 polymer ?
#
loop_
_entity_poly.entity_id
_entity_poly.type
_entity_poly.pdbx_seq_one_letter_code
_entity_poly.pdbx_strand_id
1 'polypeptide(L)'
;MTETDNKKVVKNKIEKSLLKKALGYNYKEIVDEYVIDEDGQKLTKRKITTKNVPPDISAVKLLLDELNVAVNVDLSTLSDADLKRELKDILKKIDGE
;
A
#
# COMPACT_ATOMS: atom_id res chain seq x y z
N MET A 1 -5.98 -8.91 -24.91
CA MET A 1 -6.04 -8.72 -23.44
C MET A 1 -7.51 -8.62 -23.05
N THR A 2 -7.97 -9.46 -22.14
CA THR A 2 -9.38 -9.51 -21.71
C THR A 2 -9.65 -8.45 -20.62
N GLU A 3 -10.91 -8.09 -20.41
CA GLU A 3 -11.30 -7.10 -19.39
C GLU A 3 -10.86 -7.51 -17.97
N THR A 4 -10.81 -8.81 -17.70
CA THR A 4 -10.35 -9.42 -16.46
C THR A 4 -8.85 -9.18 -16.22
N ASP A 5 -8.03 -9.23 -17.27
CA ASP A 5 -6.60 -8.96 -17.19
C ASP A 5 -6.32 -7.51 -16.80
N ASN A 6 -7.12 -6.58 -17.33
CA ASN A 6 -6.97 -5.16 -17.06
C ASN A 6 -7.32 -4.83 -15.59
N LYS A 7 -8.42 -5.40 -15.06
CA LYS A 7 -8.82 -5.24 -13.65
C LYS A 7 -7.72 -5.73 -12.69
N LYS A 8 -7.09 -6.86 -12.99
CA LYS A 8 -5.98 -7.41 -12.18
C LYS A 8 -4.74 -6.49 -12.18
N VAL A 9 -4.38 -5.93 -13.34
CA VAL A 9 -3.26 -4.98 -13.45
C VAL A 9 -3.52 -3.71 -12.66
N VAL A 10 -4.75 -3.18 -12.72
CA VAL A 10 -5.14 -1.99 -11.96
C VAL A 10 -5.08 -2.25 -10.45
N LYS A 11 -5.62 -3.39 -9.98
CA LYS A 11 -5.56 -3.77 -8.57
C LYS A 11 -4.13 -3.78 -8.03
N ASN A 12 -3.22 -4.47 -8.74
CA ASN A 12 -1.81 -4.57 -8.34
C ASN A 12 -1.12 -3.18 -8.27
N LYS A 13 -1.49 -2.25 -9.15
CA LYS A 13 -0.95 -0.88 -9.11
C LYS A 13 -1.46 -0.09 -7.90
N ILE A 14 -2.73 -0.26 -7.55
CA ILE A 14 -3.34 0.39 -6.39
C ILE A 14 -2.71 -0.15 -5.11
N GLU A 15 -2.60 -1.46 -4.94
CA GLU A 15 -1.98 -2.10 -3.76
C GLU A 15 -0.54 -1.61 -3.53
N LYS A 16 0.28 -1.57 -4.58
CA LYS A 16 1.66 -1.06 -4.51
C LYS A 16 1.71 0.42 -4.13
N SER A 17 0.78 1.21 -4.61
CA SER A 17 0.71 2.65 -4.32
C SER A 17 0.26 2.89 -2.88
N LEU A 18 -0.70 2.12 -2.40
CA LEU A 18 -1.17 2.14 -1.02
C LEU A 18 -0.05 1.76 -0.05
N LEU A 19 0.70 0.71 -0.35
CA LEU A 19 1.87 0.30 0.43
C LEU A 19 2.94 1.40 0.51
N LYS A 20 3.26 2.05 -0.62
CA LYS A 20 4.19 3.18 -0.63
C LYS A 20 3.71 4.31 0.27
N LYS A 21 2.41 4.63 0.25
CA LYS A 21 1.82 5.67 1.09
C LYS A 21 1.87 5.31 2.58
N ALA A 22 1.57 4.05 2.91
CA ALA A 22 1.61 3.54 4.27
C ALA A 22 3.01 3.62 4.90
N LEU A 23 4.04 3.28 4.14
CA LEU A 23 5.43 3.29 4.62
C LEU A 23 6.12 4.66 4.52
N GLY A 24 5.51 5.60 3.79
CA GLY A 24 6.17 6.83 3.38
C GLY A 24 7.19 6.58 2.27
N TYR A 25 7.53 7.64 1.53
CA TYR A 25 8.50 7.55 0.45
C TYR A 25 9.12 8.91 0.14
N ASN A 26 10.27 8.88 -0.52
CA ASN A 26 10.86 10.07 -1.10
C ASN A 26 10.57 10.11 -2.61
N TYR A 27 10.31 11.29 -3.15
CA TYR A 27 10.21 11.50 -4.60
C TYR A 27 11.09 12.67 -5.02
N LYS A 28 11.50 12.64 -6.29
CA LYS A 28 12.27 13.72 -6.91
C LYS A 28 11.32 14.58 -7.72
N GLU A 29 11.29 15.86 -7.41
CA GLU A 29 10.70 16.89 -8.24
C GLU A 29 11.80 17.47 -9.13
N ILE A 30 11.60 17.39 -10.45
CA ILE A 30 12.55 17.87 -11.45
C ILE A 30 11.94 19.10 -12.09
N VAL A 31 12.64 20.22 -12.00
CA VAL A 31 12.28 21.48 -12.67
C VAL A 31 13.35 21.76 -13.71
N ASP A 32 12.93 21.73 -14.97
CA ASP A 32 13.78 21.98 -16.13
C ASP A 32 13.45 23.38 -16.68
N GLU A 33 14.44 24.27 -16.67
CA GLU A 33 14.37 25.60 -17.25
C GLU A 33 14.90 25.53 -18.69
N TYR A 34 14.09 26.01 -19.65
CA TYR A 34 14.43 26.02 -21.07
C TYR A 34 14.50 27.47 -21.58
N VAL A 35 15.42 27.72 -22.50
CA VAL A 35 15.47 28.94 -23.30
C VAL A 35 15.19 28.57 -24.74
N ILE A 36 14.51 29.47 -25.46
CA ILE A 36 14.27 29.35 -26.90
C ILE A 36 15.12 30.43 -27.57
N ASP A 37 16.04 30.00 -28.43
CA ASP A 37 16.87 30.86 -29.27
C ASP A 37 16.67 30.50 -30.76
N GLU A 38 17.47 31.11 -31.65
CA GLU A 38 17.40 30.91 -33.10
C GLU A 38 17.68 29.45 -33.51
N ASP A 39 18.40 28.68 -32.67
CA ASP A 39 18.73 27.26 -32.89
C ASP A 39 17.70 26.30 -32.26
N GLY A 40 16.69 26.83 -31.56
CA GLY A 40 15.55 26.08 -31.01
C GLY A 40 15.49 26.05 -29.48
N GLN A 41 14.83 25.01 -28.93
CA GLN A 41 14.63 24.89 -27.48
C GLN A 41 15.85 24.21 -26.82
N LYS A 42 16.52 24.93 -25.91
CA LYS A 42 17.69 24.44 -25.17
C LYS A 42 17.40 24.38 -23.67
N LEU A 43 17.67 23.22 -23.05
CA LEU A 43 17.64 23.06 -21.60
C LEU A 43 18.82 23.84 -20.99
N THR A 44 18.56 24.84 -20.16
CA THR A 44 19.61 25.69 -19.57
C THR A 44 19.93 25.30 -18.14
N LYS A 45 18.95 24.78 -17.40
CA LYS A 45 19.15 24.40 -16.00
C LYS A 45 18.16 23.34 -15.56
N ARG A 46 18.64 22.36 -14.80
CA ARG A 46 17.83 21.32 -14.16
C ARG A 46 17.98 21.42 -12.64
N LYS A 47 16.89 21.68 -11.94
CA LYS A 47 16.81 21.66 -10.48
C LYS A 47 16.10 20.39 -10.03
N ILE A 48 16.81 19.54 -9.29
CA ILE A 48 16.25 18.31 -8.71
C ILE A 48 16.07 18.53 -7.21
N THR A 49 14.83 18.45 -6.73
CA THR A 49 14.49 18.57 -5.30
C THR A 49 13.95 17.23 -4.81
N THR A 50 14.55 16.65 -3.78
CA THR A 50 14.00 15.45 -3.12
C THR A 50 13.01 15.88 -2.06
N LYS A 51 11.75 15.49 -2.21
CA LYS A 51 10.69 15.72 -1.23
C LYS A 51 10.33 14.42 -0.51
N ASN A 52 10.07 14.53 0.78
CA ASN A 52 9.63 13.43 1.62
C ASN A 52 8.10 13.45 1.74
N VAL A 53 7.51 12.27 1.57
CA VAL A 53 6.13 11.98 1.96
C VAL A 53 6.21 11.09 3.20
N PRO A 54 5.73 11.56 4.36
CA PRO A 54 5.78 10.77 5.58
C PRO A 54 4.83 9.56 5.50
N PRO A 55 5.02 8.54 6.36
CA PRO A 55 4.08 7.44 6.53
C PRO A 55 2.65 7.92 6.82
N ASP A 56 1.65 7.32 6.18
CA ASP A 56 0.22 7.64 6.39
C ASP A 56 -0.47 6.54 7.21
N ILE A 57 -0.87 6.88 8.44
CA ILE A 57 -1.55 5.97 9.37
C ILE A 57 -2.88 5.43 8.82
N SER A 58 -3.58 6.20 7.98
CA SER A 58 -4.84 5.75 7.37
C SER A 58 -4.59 4.66 6.34
N ALA A 59 -3.51 4.78 5.57
CA ALA A 59 -3.08 3.75 4.63
C ALA A 59 -2.55 2.50 5.35
N VAL A 60 -1.86 2.68 6.48
CA VAL A 60 -1.44 1.57 7.35
C VAL A 60 -2.66 0.80 7.87
N LYS A 61 -3.65 1.49 8.45
CA LYS A 61 -4.88 0.86 8.97
C LYS A 61 -5.60 0.05 7.89
N LEU A 62 -5.83 0.65 6.73
CA LEU A 62 -6.50 -0.03 5.62
C LEU A 62 -5.77 -1.30 5.19
N LEU A 63 -4.43 -1.26 5.12
CA LEU A 63 -3.63 -2.45 4.82
C LEU A 63 -3.70 -3.49 5.94
N LEU A 64 -3.68 -3.09 7.21
CA LEU A 64 -3.79 -4.03 8.34
C LEU A 64 -5.15 -4.72 8.36
N ASP A 65 -6.23 -3.98 8.03
CA ASP A 65 -7.58 -4.50 7.91
C ASP A 65 -7.70 -5.46 6.72
N GLU A 66 -7.18 -5.09 5.53
CA GLU A 66 -7.26 -5.91 4.32
C GLU A 66 -6.33 -7.13 4.36
N LEU A 67 -5.18 -7.03 5.03
CA LEU A 67 -4.26 -8.13 5.28
C LEU A 67 -4.63 -8.97 6.52
N ASN A 68 -5.75 -8.64 7.20
CA ASN A 68 -6.18 -9.27 8.46
C ASN A 68 -5.03 -9.43 9.47
N VAL A 69 -4.10 -8.46 9.57
CA VAL A 69 -2.90 -8.63 10.40
C VAL A 69 -3.23 -8.76 11.88
N ALA A 70 -4.36 -8.19 12.32
CA ALA A 70 -4.89 -8.37 13.67
C ALA A 70 -5.45 -9.79 13.93
N VAL A 71 -5.71 -10.58 12.89
CA VAL A 71 -6.19 -11.97 12.96
C VAL A 71 -5.24 -12.88 12.16
N ASN A 72 -3.94 -12.63 12.21
CA ASN A 72 -2.93 -13.57 11.71
C ASN A 72 -2.53 -14.54 12.83
N VAL A 73 -3.50 -15.27 13.37
CA VAL A 73 -3.20 -16.60 13.87
C VAL A 73 -3.35 -17.50 12.66
N ASP A 74 -2.22 -17.91 12.08
CA ASP A 74 -2.24 -18.95 11.06
C ASP A 74 -2.84 -20.21 11.71
N LEU A 75 -4.11 -20.48 11.41
CA LEU A 75 -4.86 -21.58 12.01
C LEU A 75 -4.20 -22.94 11.74
N SER A 76 -3.36 -23.03 10.70
CA SER A 76 -2.60 -24.24 10.39
C SER A 76 -1.45 -24.51 11.37
N THR A 77 -1.05 -23.49 12.14
CA THR A 77 0.01 -23.61 13.18
C THR A 77 -0.52 -23.94 14.57
N LEU A 78 -1.85 -23.91 14.76
CA LEU A 78 -2.49 -24.23 16.03
C LEU A 78 -2.68 -25.73 16.22
N SER A 79 -2.56 -26.21 17.45
CA SER A 79 -2.94 -27.57 17.80
C SER A 79 -4.47 -27.74 17.80
N ASP A 80 -4.95 -28.97 17.66
CA ASP A 80 -6.38 -29.30 17.79
C ASP A 80 -7.01 -28.79 19.10
N ALA A 81 -6.21 -28.74 20.18
CA ALA A 81 -6.66 -28.23 21.47
C ALA A 81 -6.82 -26.70 21.46
N ASP A 82 -5.88 -25.99 20.84
CA ASP A 82 -5.94 -24.54 20.69
C ASP A 82 -7.10 -24.12 19.78
N LEU A 83 -7.30 -24.80 18.65
CA LEU A 83 -8.42 -24.56 17.74
C LEU A 83 -9.78 -24.71 18.44
N LYS A 84 -9.93 -25.74 19.29
CA LYS A 84 -11.16 -25.95 20.07
C LYS A 84 -11.40 -24.86 21.11
N ARG A 85 -10.33 -24.29 21.70
CA ARG A 85 -10.43 -23.17 22.64
C ARG A 85 -10.89 -21.91 21.91
N GLU A 86 -10.22 -21.55 20.81
CA GLU A 86 -10.58 -20.37 20.02
C GLU A 86 -12.03 -20.45 19.51
N LEU A 87 -12.46 -21.62 19.01
CA LEU A 87 -13.84 -21.86 18.58
C LEU A 87 -14.84 -21.60 19.71
N LYS A 88 -14.55 -22.09 20.92
CA LYS A 88 -15.41 -21.91 22.10
C LYS A 88 -15.50 -20.44 22.52
N ASP A 89 -14.39 -19.72 22.48
CA ASP A 89 -14.34 -18.31 22.85
C ASP A 89 -15.07 -17.43 21.80
N ILE A 90 -14.99 -17.79 20.52
CA ILE A 90 -15.75 -17.15 19.45
C ILE A 90 -17.25 -17.41 19.59
N LEU A 91 -17.64 -18.66 19.89
CA LEU A 91 -19.04 -19.01 20.11
C LEU A 91 -19.66 -18.19 21.25
N LYS A 92 -18.96 -18.03 22.37
CA LYS A 92 -19.42 -17.17 23.48
C LYS A 92 -19.68 -15.72 23.05
N LYS A 93 -18.75 -15.15 22.28
CA LYS A 93 -18.88 -13.79 21.75
C LYS A 93 -20.05 -13.63 20.78
N ILE A 94 -20.38 -14.68 20.02
CA ILE A 94 -21.52 -14.71 19.10
C ILE A 94 -22.83 -14.86 19.87
N ASP A 95 -22.85 -15.71 20.90
CA ASP A 95 -24.02 -15.96 21.75
C ASP A 95 -24.31 -14.80 22.73
N GLY A 96 -23.43 -13.80 22.79
CA GLY A 96 -23.63 -12.56 23.54
C GLY A 96 -23.34 -12.64 25.04
N GLU A 97 -22.57 -13.64 25.47
CA GLU A 97 -22.02 -13.73 26.85
C GLU A 97 -20.71 -12.98 27.02
#